data_AF-A0A4Q7M6X4-F1
#
_entry.id   AF-A0A4Q7M6X4-F1
#
_cell.length_a   1.000
_cell.length_b   1.000
_cell.length_c   1.000
_cell.angle_alpha   90.00
_cell.angle_beta   90.00
_cell.angle_gamma   90.00
#
_symmetry.space_group_name_H-M   'P 1'
#
loop_
_entity.id
_entity.type
_entity.pdbx_description
1 polymer ?
#
loop_
_entity_poly.entity_id
_entity_poly.type
_entity_poly.pdbx_seq_one_letter_code
_entity_poly.pdbx_strand_id
1 'polypeptide(L)'
;MSALPARRWLAPLLLALALSSGCNPYHPQLAAAAEPAAPPKAAPPLAHDIPPVGTSGLTDFGDPNRERLIANFRARQAGAAAGTLSIVQLGDSHTASDTFTSGLRRTLQASLGNAGIGWIAPMDIRGQSHMLVKVRSTHWQLTSSRTEEHPHFPLGGNIAMPTREGARIRIELRQPDTSLYRASFLVRQTTTGPALLVEDARGRRQPLAPRQPGEGWQRVTVDVRLPFSITAPRAQGAQLGGIWLEKTGSNGVIVSPVGTNGARQTIFEKWSPGWLEQLQATHADLIILAYGTNESFDDKLLAEDMATSLRAGIRQIRRALPDAAVLIVGIPDAMDRARPAPASCQDRRPAMHDTVRRVQWEVAREEKTLFWDWKQAMGGACPMLEWQQREWVGKDLVHFTMEGYQESSRRFLSDFFGFLNQP
;
A
#
# COMPACT_ATOMS: atom_id res chain seq x y z
N MET A 1 47.94 -11.57 44.72
CA MET A 1 48.63 -12.63 45.47
C MET A 1 48.42 -13.95 44.73
N SER A 2 49.47 -14.39 44.02
CA SER A 2 50.04 -15.76 43.89
C SER A 2 49.18 -16.97 44.32
N ALA A 3 49.16 -18.15 43.70
CA ALA A 3 49.89 -18.74 42.58
C ALA A 3 49.23 -20.09 42.16
N LEU A 4 49.49 -20.52 40.92
CA LEU A 4 49.30 -21.86 40.31
C LEU A 4 50.22 -22.94 40.95
N PRO A 5 50.06 -24.27 40.69
CA PRO A 5 50.63 -24.97 39.49
C PRO A 5 49.80 -26.22 39.05
N ALA A 6 50.14 -27.06 38.05
CA ALA A 6 50.78 -26.96 36.75
C ALA A 6 50.53 -28.31 35.99
N ARG A 7 50.62 -28.22 34.66
CA ARG A 7 50.63 -29.25 33.58
C ARG A 7 51.43 -30.54 33.83
N ARG A 8 51.08 -31.60 33.07
CA ARG A 8 52.04 -32.37 32.23
C ARG A 8 51.38 -33.24 31.14
N TRP A 9 52.13 -33.41 30.06
CA TRP A 9 51.84 -34.02 28.75
C TRP A 9 52.18 -35.52 28.72
N LEU A 10 51.73 -36.25 27.68
CA LEU A 10 52.55 -37.14 26.82
C LEU A 10 51.71 -37.89 25.75
N ALA A 11 52.07 -37.72 24.47
CA ALA A 11 51.96 -38.73 23.39
C ALA A 11 53.35 -39.44 23.29
N PRO A 12 53.71 -40.31 22.31
CA PRO A 12 53.00 -40.90 21.15
C PRO A 12 53.30 -42.42 20.93
N LEU A 13 52.77 -43.07 19.87
CA LEU A 13 53.48 -44.18 19.19
C LEU A 13 52.97 -44.49 17.76
N LEU A 14 53.94 -44.79 16.89
CA LEU A 14 53.93 -45.04 15.44
C LEU A 14 53.83 -46.55 15.09
N LEU A 15 53.30 -46.87 13.89
CA LEU A 15 53.86 -47.74 12.79
C LEU A 15 52.73 -48.04 11.77
N ALA A 16 52.81 -47.64 10.48
CA ALA A 16 53.46 -48.30 9.30
C ALA A 16 52.77 -49.63 8.88
N LEU A 17 52.49 -50.02 7.62
CA LEU A 17 52.84 -49.58 6.25
C LEU A 17 52.01 -50.46 5.26
N ALA A 18 51.62 -49.98 4.08
CA ALA A 18 51.76 -50.70 2.79
C ALA A 18 51.18 -49.95 1.57
N LEU A 19 52.07 -49.73 0.62
CA LEU A 19 51.98 -49.12 -0.71
C LEU A 19 51.02 -49.81 -1.69
N SER A 20 50.44 -49.03 -2.62
CA SER A 20 50.57 -49.35 -4.05
C SER A 20 50.51 -48.09 -4.91
N SER A 21 51.31 -48.16 -5.97
CA SER A 21 51.84 -47.06 -6.76
C SER A 21 51.03 -46.90 -8.06
N GLY A 22 50.73 -45.67 -8.45
CA GLY A 22 50.20 -45.35 -9.77
C GLY A 22 50.64 -43.94 -10.17
N CYS A 23 51.72 -43.86 -10.96
CA CYS A 23 52.23 -42.63 -11.55
C CYS A 23 51.27 -42.08 -12.62
N ASN A 24 51.01 -40.78 -12.61
CA ASN A 24 50.71 -40.02 -13.84
C ASN A 24 51.26 -38.59 -13.69
N PRO A 25 51.95 -38.01 -14.70
CA PRO A 25 52.74 -36.80 -14.53
C PRO A 25 51.87 -35.55 -14.72
N TYR A 26 51.92 -34.64 -13.75
CA TYR A 26 51.28 -33.32 -13.84
C TYR A 26 52.29 -32.31 -14.40
N HIS A 27 52.06 -31.84 -15.63
CA HIS A 27 52.71 -30.66 -16.18
C HIS A 27 52.07 -29.40 -15.55
N PRO A 28 52.86 -28.43 -15.03
CA PRO A 28 52.33 -27.13 -14.69
C PRO A 28 52.27 -26.28 -15.97
N GLN A 29 51.08 -26.10 -16.54
CA GLN A 29 50.84 -25.02 -17.48
C GLN A 29 50.74 -23.71 -16.67
N LEU A 30 51.66 -22.78 -16.96
CA LEU A 30 51.55 -21.38 -16.59
C LEU A 30 50.23 -20.83 -17.13
N ALA A 31 49.26 -20.58 -16.25
CA ALA A 31 48.08 -19.81 -16.59
C ALA A 31 48.53 -18.37 -16.86
N ALA A 32 48.36 -17.92 -18.10
CA ALA A 32 48.49 -16.51 -18.45
C ALA A 32 47.52 -15.69 -17.59
N ALA A 33 48.03 -14.62 -16.99
CA ALA A 33 47.22 -13.66 -16.26
C ALA A 33 46.17 -13.06 -17.20
N ALA A 34 44.90 -13.32 -16.92
CA ALA A 34 43.80 -12.66 -17.60
C ALA A 34 43.85 -11.16 -17.27
N GLU A 35 43.80 -10.32 -18.30
CA GLU A 35 43.66 -8.87 -18.14
C GLU A 35 42.42 -8.55 -17.30
N PRO A 36 42.49 -7.53 -16.42
CA PRO A 36 41.33 -7.09 -15.67
C PRO A 36 40.23 -6.67 -16.64
N ALA A 37 39.05 -7.27 -16.50
CA ALA A 37 37.88 -6.91 -17.27
C ALA A 37 37.63 -5.41 -17.17
N ALA A 38 37.44 -4.76 -18.32
CA ALA A 38 37.10 -3.35 -18.39
C ALA A 38 35.90 -3.05 -17.47
N PRO A 39 35.90 -1.92 -16.74
CA PRO A 39 34.75 -1.54 -15.93
C PRO A 39 33.50 -1.52 -16.82
N PRO A 40 32.32 -1.94 -16.29
CA PRO A 40 31.09 -1.90 -17.07
C PRO A 40 30.93 -0.49 -17.65
N LYS A 41 30.73 -0.43 -18.97
CA LYS A 41 30.46 0.84 -19.67
C LYS A 41 29.37 1.57 -18.89
N ALA A 42 29.68 2.80 -18.46
CA ALA A 42 28.70 3.68 -17.85
C ALA A 42 27.43 3.65 -18.71
N ALA A 43 26.28 3.42 -18.06
CA ALA A 43 24.99 3.55 -18.73
C ALA A 43 24.93 4.91 -19.42
N PRO A 44 24.40 4.99 -20.65
CA PRO A 44 24.25 6.27 -21.34
C PRO A 44 23.50 7.26 -20.42
N PRO A 45 23.83 8.57 -20.46
CA PRO A 45 23.10 9.57 -19.69
C PRO A 45 21.60 9.44 -19.98
N LEU A 46 20.82 9.33 -18.90
CA LEU A 46 19.40 9.03 -18.91
C LEU A 46 18.66 10.01 -19.82
N ALA A 47 18.02 9.50 -20.87
CA ALA A 47 17.12 10.30 -21.69
C ALA A 47 16.02 10.90 -20.80
N HIS A 48 15.80 12.21 -20.95
CA HIS A 48 14.83 12.98 -20.21
C HIS A 48 13.40 12.56 -20.58
N ASP A 49 12.58 12.34 -19.55
CA ASP A 49 11.14 12.08 -19.58
C ASP A 49 10.63 10.78 -20.23
N ILE A 50 9.62 10.19 -19.59
CA ILE A 50 8.73 9.20 -20.21
C ILE A 50 8.09 9.84 -21.45
N PRO A 51 7.93 9.12 -22.58
CA PRO A 51 7.26 9.66 -23.76
C PRO A 51 5.91 10.28 -23.37
N PRO A 52 5.56 11.46 -23.91
CA PRO A 52 4.28 12.08 -23.60
C PRO A 52 3.17 11.06 -23.87
N VAL A 53 2.45 10.67 -22.82
CA VAL A 53 1.22 9.90 -22.99
C VAL A 53 0.30 10.77 -23.85
N GLY A 54 -0.52 10.17 -24.71
CA GLY A 54 -1.41 10.92 -25.61
C GLY A 54 -2.42 11.84 -24.88
N THR A 55 -3.56 12.12 -25.49
CA THR A 55 -4.55 13.03 -24.89
C THR A 55 -5.16 12.54 -23.56
N SER A 56 -4.98 11.27 -23.21
CA SER A 56 -5.38 10.66 -21.93
C SER A 56 -4.16 10.48 -21.03
N GLY A 57 -4.26 10.84 -19.75
CA GLY A 57 -3.22 10.56 -18.76
C GLY A 57 -3.11 9.08 -18.38
N LEU A 58 -4.07 8.24 -18.80
CA LEU A 58 -4.10 6.79 -18.55
C LEU A 58 -3.62 6.00 -19.77
N THR A 59 -2.62 5.14 -19.57
CA THR A 59 -2.11 4.15 -20.52
C THR A 59 -2.45 2.74 -20.06
N ASP A 60 -2.92 1.89 -20.97
CA ASP A 60 -3.01 0.44 -20.78
C ASP A 60 -1.78 -0.23 -21.43
N PHE A 61 -0.91 -0.84 -20.63
CA PHE A 61 0.23 -1.62 -21.14
C PHE A 61 -0.12 -3.09 -21.43
N GLY A 62 -1.41 -3.41 -21.49
CA GLY A 62 -1.93 -4.74 -21.78
C GLY A 62 -2.32 -5.51 -20.53
N ASP A 63 -2.98 -4.87 -19.57
CA ASP A 63 -3.43 -5.56 -18.35
C ASP A 63 -4.34 -6.74 -18.70
N PRO A 64 -4.03 -7.97 -18.23
CA PRO A 64 -4.77 -9.17 -18.61
C PRO A 64 -6.23 -9.14 -18.15
N ASN A 65 -6.57 -8.32 -17.15
CA ASN A 65 -7.91 -8.21 -16.59
C ASN A 65 -8.64 -6.94 -17.05
N ARG A 66 -8.09 -6.20 -18.03
CA ARG A 66 -8.72 -4.97 -18.55
C ARG A 66 -10.16 -5.20 -19.04
N GLU A 67 -10.38 -6.26 -19.82
CA GLU A 67 -11.67 -6.52 -20.46
C GLU A 67 -12.70 -6.91 -19.40
N ARG A 68 -12.25 -7.69 -18.40
CA ARG A 68 -13.07 -8.02 -17.24
C ARG A 68 -13.47 -6.77 -16.47
N LEU A 69 -12.52 -5.87 -16.19
CA LEU A 69 -12.80 -4.62 -15.48
C LEU A 69 -13.81 -3.77 -16.26
N ILE A 70 -13.59 -3.58 -17.56
CA ILE A 70 -14.48 -2.82 -18.45
C ILE A 70 -15.88 -3.44 -18.49
N ALA A 71 -15.98 -4.76 -18.70
CA ALA A 71 -17.26 -5.47 -18.72
C ALA A 71 -18.00 -5.35 -17.38
N ASN A 72 -17.29 -5.47 -16.25
CA ASN A 72 -17.85 -5.38 -14.91
C ASN A 72 -18.41 -3.98 -14.62
N PHE A 73 -17.71 -2.94 -15.11
CA PHE A 73 -18.17 -1.54 -15.05
C PHE A 73 -19.40 -1.31 -15.92
N ARG A 74 -19.34 -1.70 -17.21
CA ARG A 74 -20.45 -1.55 -18.17
C ARG A 74 -21.71 -2.25 -17.70
N ALA A 75 -21.59 -3.48 -17.19
CA ALA A 75 -22.72 -4.23 -16.69
C ALA A 75 -23.42 -3.53 -15.51
N ARG A 76 -22.67 -2.86 -14.61
CA ARG A 76 -23.25 -2.06 -13.53
C ARG A 76 -23.87 -0.77 -14.03
N GLN A 77 -23.23 -0.09 -14.98
CA GLN A 77 -23.78 1.11 -15.60
C GLN A 77 -25.12 0.83 -16.30
N ALA A 78 -25.25 -0.34 -16.93
CA ALA A 78 -26.49 -0.81 -17.56
C ALA A 78 -27.53 -1.36 -16.56
N GLY A 79 -27.22 -1.41 -15.25
CA GLY A 79 -28.07 -2.05 -14.24
C GLY A 79 -28.22 -3.57 -14.40
N ALA A 80 -27.35 -4.21 -15.19
CA ALA A 80 -27.40 -5.62 -15.55
C ALA A 80 -26.57 -6.53 -14.63
N ALA A 81 -25.70 -5.95 -13.77
CA ALA A 81 -24.90 -6.69 -12.80
C ALA A 81 -25.33 -6.39 -11.36
N ALA A 82 -25.47 -7.47 -10.58
CA ALA A 82 -25.63 -7.41 -9.12
C ALA A 82 -24.27 -7.51 -8.41
N GLY A 83 -24.24 -7.07 -7.15
CA GLY A 83 -23.07 -7.13 -6.29
C GLY A 83 -22.19 -5.88 -6.32
N THR A 84 -20.99 -6.02 -5.74
CA THR A 84 -20.06 -4.93 -5.48
C THR A 84 -18.93 -4.93 -6.50
N LEU A 85 -18.61 -3.78 -7.08
CA LEU A 85 -17.33 -3.54 -7.74
C LEU A 85 -16.39 -2.95 -6.69
N SER A 86 -15.32 -3.66 -6.37
CA SER A 86 -14.42 -3.35 -5.25
C SER A 86 -13.12 -2.77 -5.77
N ILE A 87 -12.81 -1.54 -5.37
CA ILE A 87 -11.55 -0.85 -5.69
C ILE A 87 -10.77 -0.69 -4.39
N VAL A 88 -9.51 -1.13 -4.38
CA VAL A 88 -8.60 -0.93 -3.25
C VAL A 88 -7.42 -0.11 -3.72
N GLN A 89 -7.22 1.06 -3.10
CA GLN A 89 -6.03 1.88 -3.31
C GLN A 89 -5.07 1.68 -2.14
N LEU A 90 -3.92 1.06 -2.42
CA LEU A 90 -2.77 1.00 -1.53
C LEU A 90 -1.90 2.23 -1.82
N GLY A 91 -1.59 3.03 -0.82
CA GLY A 91 -0.75 4.21 -1.08
C GLY A 91 -0.15 4.92 0.13
N ASP A 92 0.43 6.07 -0.16
CA ASP A 92 1.10 6.95 0.81
C ASP A 92 0.13 7.95 1.48
N SER A 93 0.64 9.12 1.92
CA SER A 93 -0.14 10.20 2.53
C SER A 93 -1.23 10.78 1.61
N HIS A 94 -1.05 10.77 0.29
CA HIS A 94 -2.09 11.21 -0.64
C HIS A 94 -3.34 10.32 -0.53
N THR A 95 -3.13 9.01 -0.33
CA THR A 95 -4.18 8.03 -0.08
C THR A 95 -4.71 8.12 1.36
N ALA A 96 -3.83 8.27 2.35
CA ALA A 96 -4.20 8.31 3.77
C ALA A 96 -5.01 9.55 4.18
N SER A 97 -5.00 10.61 3.36
CA SER A 97 -5.91 11.75 3.51
C SER A 97 -7.37 11.41 3.19
N ASP A 98 -7.58 10.32 2.45
CA ASP A 98 -8.82 9.91 1.77
C ASP A 98 -9.43 10.98 0.84
N THR A 99 -8.74 12.09 0.56
CA THR A 99 -9.37 13.18 -0.20
C THR A 99 -9.43 12.86 -1.70
N PHE A 100 -8.31 12.40 -2.27
CA PHE A 100 -8.24 11.94 -3.66
C PHE A 100 -9.19 10.75 -3.89
N THR A 101 -9.06 9.70 -3.08
CA THR A 101 -9.89 8.48 -3.14
C THR A 101 -11.37 8.76 -2.89
N SER A 102 -11.72 9.74 -2.04
CA SER A 102 -13.11 10.13 -1.85
C SER A 102 -13.72 10.78 -3.08
N GLY A 103 -12.95 11.50 -3.90
CA GLY A 103 -13.45 12.01 -5.17
C GLY A 103 -13.79 10.87 -6.16
N LEU A 104 -12.94 9.85 -6.23
CA LEU A 104 -13.21 8.59 -6.96
C LEU A 104 -14.48 7.94 -6.42
N ARG A 105 -14.53 7.72 -5.09
CA ARG A 105 -15.65 7.08 -4.39
C ARG A 105 -16.97 7.76 -4.69
N ARG A 106 -17.05 9.09 -4.49
CA ARG A 106 -18.29 9.85 -4.69
C ARG A 106 -18.77 9.76 -6.13
N THR A 107 -17.88 9.94 -7.10
CA THR A 107 -18.25 9.94 -8.52
C THR A 107 -18.70 8.56 -8.99
N LEU A 108 -17.95 7.51 -8.63
CA LEU A 108 -18.26 6.15 -9.01
C LEU A 108 -19.55 5.66 -8.33
N GLN A 109 -19.74 5.96 -7.05
CA GLN A 109 -20.96 5.57 -6.33
C GLN A 109 -22.21 6.33 -6.80
N ALA A 110 -22.07 7.59 -7.23
CA ALA A 110 -23.16 8.34 -7.82
C ALA A 110 -23.60 7.73 -9.17
N SER A 111 -22.65 7.20 -9.95
CA SER A 111 -22.92 6.61 -11.27
C SER A 111 -23.38 5.15 -11.21
N LEU A 112 -22.77 4.34 -10.34
CA LEU A 112 -22.93 2.88 -10.33
C LEU A 112 -23.65 2.33 -9.10
N GLY A 113 -24.03 3.19 -8.15
CA GLY A 113 -24.61 2.80 -6.87
C GLY A 113 -23.59 2.74 -5.73
N ASN A 114 -24.08 2.93 -4.51
CA ASN A 114 -23.28 2.95 -3.30
C ASN A 114 -23.35 1.61 -2.57
N ALA A 115 -22.31 0.79 -2.72
CA ALA A 115 -22.20 -0.50 -2.04
C ALA A 115 -21.54 -0.42 -0.65
N GLY A 116 -21.09 0.75 -0.20
CA GLY A 116 -20.53 0.90 1.15
C GLY A 116 -19.44 1.96 1.31
N ILE A 117 -18.84 1.95 2.49
CA ILE A 117 -17.76 2.88 2.87
C ILE A 117 -16.41 2.30 2.45
N GLY A 118 -16.24 0.97 2.56
CA GLY A 118 -14.97 0.29 2.33
C GLY A 118 -14.10 0.22 3.58
N TRP A 119 -12.79 0.17 3.37
CA TRP A 119 -11.80 0.06 4.44
C TRP A 119 -11.65 1.34 5.27
N ILE A 120 -11.51 1.17 6.59
CA ILE A 120 -11.13 2.22 7.54
C ILE A 120 -10.03 1.69 8.45
N ALA A 121 -9.18 2.60 8.92
CA ALA A 121 -8.12 2.31 9.88
C ALA A 121 -8.69 1.73 11.19
N PRO A 122 -7.91 0.91 11.93
CA PRO A 122 -8.37 0.27 13.16
C PRO A 122 -8.76 1.26 14.27
N MET A 123 -8.17 2.45 14.26
CA MET A 123 -8.34 3.49 15.27
C MET A 123 -8.11 4.87 14.64
N ASP A 124 -8.30 5.94 15.43
CA ASP A 124 -7.88 7.28 15.01
C ASP A 124 -6.36 7.36 14.89
N ILE A 125 -5.85 7.79 13.73
CA ILE A 125 -4.42 7.89 13.45
C ILE A 125 -4.09 9.34 13.12
N ARG A 126 -3.20 9.94 13.90
CA ARG A 126 -2.80 11.35 13.74
C ARG A 126 -2.28 11.60 12.32
N GLY A 127 -2.89 12.59 11.66
CA GLY A 127 -2.52 13.03 10.32
C GLY A 127 -3.12 12.19 9.19
N GLN A 128 -3.92 11.16 9.49
CA GLN A 128 -4.72 10.44 8.50
C GLN A 128 -6.21 10.82 8.65
N SER A 129 -7.02 10.57 7.63
CA SER A 129 -8.46 10.80 7.70
C SER A 129 -9.26 9.86 6.83
N HIS A 130 -10.57 9.82 7.09
CA HIS A 130 -11.54 9.19 6.21
C HIS A 130 -12.68 10.19 5.95
N MET A 131 -13.13 10.30 4.70
CA MET A 131 -14.07 11.35 4.29
C MET A 131 -15.54 11.02 4.54
N LEU A 132 -15.85 9.75 4.81
CA LEU A 132 -17.20 9.32 5.19
C LEU A 132 -17.38 9.08 6.69
N VAL A 133 -16.31 8.82 7.43
CA VAL A 133 -16.40 8.47 8.86
C VAL A 133 -15.43 9.30 9.69
N LYS A 134 -15.79 9.46 10.96
CA LYS A 134 -14.91 9.93 12.01
C LYS A 134 -14.64 8.76 12.96
N VAL A 135 -13.37 8.46 13.19
CA VAL A 135 -12.95 7.48 14.19
C VAL A 135 -12.46 8.25 15.41
N ARG A 136 -12.85 7.81 16.60
CA ARG A 136 -12.37 8.35 17.88
C ARG A 136 -11.91 7.20 18.75
N SER A 137 -10.75 7.34 19.36
CA SER A 137 -10.14 6.27 20.15
C SER A 137 -9.78 6.79 21.54
N THR A 138 -10.12 6.02 22.56
CA THR A 138 -9.87 6.34 23.96
C THR A 138 -9.23 5.15 24.65
N HIS A 139 -8.02 5.35 25.16
CA HIS A 139 -7.20 4.29 25.77
C HIS A 139 -6.81 3.16 24.80
N TRP A 140 -6.43 3.54 23.58
CA TRP A 140 -5.84 2.63 22.60
C TRP A 140 -4.44 3.14 22.22
N GLN A 141 -3.53 2.21 21.97
CA GLN A 141 -2.21 2.46 21.45
C GLN A 141 -2.12 1.93 20.02
N LEU A 142 -1.45 2.67 19.15
CA LEU A 142 -1.15 2.28 17.79
C LEU A 142 0.29 1.77 17.69
N THR A 143 0.47 0.66 17.01
CA THR A 143 1.76 0.25 16.43
C THR A 143 1.63 0.28 14.90
N SER A 144 2.63 0.84 14.21
CA SER A 144 2.57 1.07 12.75
C SER A 144 3.84 0.64 12.03
N SER A 145 3.69 -0.09 10.91
CA SER A 145 4.79 -0.55 10.04
C SER A 145 5.62 0.59 9.46
N ARG A 146 5.08 1.82 9.47
CA ARG A 146 5.83 3.02 9.09
C ARG A 146 7.05 3.26 9.99
N THR A 147 6.97 2.96 11.28
CA THR A 147 7.99 3.32 12.28
C THR A 147 8.53 2.17 13.09
N GLU A 148 7.83 1.05 13.10
CA GLU A 148 8.15 -0.09 13.94
C GLU A 148 8.34 -1.33 13.08
N GLU A 149 9.09 -2.30 13.61
CA GLU A 149 9.18 -3.65 13.08
C GLU A 149 8.31 -4.57 13.94
N HIS A 150 7.42 -5.33 13.31
CA HIS A 150 6.54 -6.26 14.01
C HIS A 150 6.15 -7.42 13.07
N PRO A 151 6.25 -8.69 13.50
CA PRO A 151 6.04 -9.84 12.62
C PRO A 151 4.58 -10.02 12.15
N HIS A 152 3.64 -9.31 12.78
CA HIS A 152 2.20 -9.47 12.53
C HIS A 152 1.50 -8.19 12.05
N PHE A 153 2.16 -7.29 11.30
CA PHE A 153 1.40 -6.19 10.68
C PHE A 153 0.36 -6.75 9.68
N PRO A 154 -0.94 -6.41 9.81
CA PRO A 154 -1.97 -6.81 8.84
C PRO A 154 -1.92 -5.90 7.59
N LEU A 155 -2.78 -6.19 6.62
CA LEU A 155 -3.11 -5.27 5.52
C LEU A 155 -3.45 -3.88 6.07
N GLY A 156 -2.75 -2.87 5.56
CA GLY A 156 -2.82 -1.49 6.04
C GLY A 156 -1.85 -1.17 7.16
N GLY A 157 -1.05 -2.13 7.63
CA GLY A 157 0.19 -1.88 8.38
C GLY A 157 0.02 -1.30 9.78
N ASN A 158 -1.17 -1.39 10.37
CA ASN A 158 -1.52 -0.76 11.64
C ASN A 158 -2.18 -1.74 12.60
N ILE A 159 -1.76 -1.72 13.87
CA ILE A 159 -2.30 -2.55 14.95
C ILE A 159 -2.77 -1.62 16.06
N ALA A 160 -4.06 -1.66 16.38
CA ALA A 160 -4.60 -0.99 17.55
C ALA A 160 -4.70 -1.96 18.74
N MET A 161 -4.20 -1.54 19.89
CA MET A 161 -4.17 -2.32 21.12
C MET A 161 -4.82 -1.54 22.28
N PRO A 162 -5.77 -2.14 23.02
CA PRO A 162 -6.36 -1.49 24.18
C PRO A 162 -5.34 -1.41 25.31
N THR A 163 -5.24 -0.25 25.99
CA THR A 163 -4.26 -0.05 27.08
C THR A 163 -4.85 -0.25 28.48
N ARG A 164 -6.18 -0.33 28.60
CA ARG A 164 -6.90 -0.64 29.85
C ARG A 164 -8.29 -1.22 29.57
N GLU A 165 -8.88 -1.79 30.61
CA GLU A 165 -10.30 -2.18 30.61
C GLU A 165 -11.20 -0.98 30.26
N GLY A 166 -12.22 -1.25 29.43
CA GLY A 166 -13.16 -0.24 28.96
C GLY A 166 -12.61 0.66 27.85
N ALA A 167 -11.40 0.41 27.34
CA ALA A 167 -10.87 1.11 26.17
C ALA A 167 -11.87 1.04 25.01
N ARG A 168 -12.07 2.17 24.32
CA ARG A 168 -13.16 2.33 23.34
C ARG A 168 -12.70 2.97 22.04
N ILE A 169 -13.20 2.45 20.92
CA ILE A 169 -13.14 3.07 19.60
C ILE A 169 -14.57 3.34 19.16
N ARG A 170 -14.87 4.54 18.70
CA ARG A 170 -16.18 4.94 18.20
C ARG A 170 -16.06 5.35 16.75
N ILE A 171 -16.93 4.80 15.90
CA ILE A 171 -16.99 5.08 14.47
C ILE A 171 -18.33 5.74 14.17
N GLU A 172 -18.26 6.96 13.66
CA GLU A 172 -19.41 7.82 13.40
C GLU A 172 -19.41 8.25 11.93
N LEU A 173 -20.57 8.31 11.30
CA LEU A 173 -20.67 8.88 9.96
C LEU A 173 -20.51 10.40 10.02
N ARG A 174 -19.90 10.97 8.99
CA ARG A 174 -19.87 12.43 8.78
C ARG A 174 -21.18 12.95 8.20
N GLN A 175 -21.94 12.09 7.52
CA GLN A 175 -23.27 12.40 6.97
C GLN A 175 -24.28 11.33 7.42
N PRO A 176 -25.53 11.68 7.70
CA PRO A 176 -26.53 10.70 8.14
C PRO A 176 -26.73 9.57 7.13
N ASP A 177 -26.72 8.33 7.62
CA ASP A 177 -27.08 7.14 6.85
C ASP A 177 -27.69 6.09 7.79
N THR A 178 -28.86 5.59 7.43
CA THR A 178 -29.60 4.57 8.17
C THR A 178 -29.48 3.19 7.53
N SER A 179 -28.48 2.96 6.68
CA SER A 179 -28.22 1.65 6.08
C SER A 179 -27.77 0.65 7.16
N LEU A 180 -28.01 -0.63 6.90
CA LEU A 180 -27.35 -1.71 7.63
C LEU A 180 -26.03 -2.01 6.92
N TYR A 181 -24.96 -2.14 7.70
CA TYR A 181 -23.62 -2.42 7.21
C TYR A 181 -23.19 -3.80 7.68
N ARG A 182 -22.65 -4.61 6.76
CA ARG A 182 -21.83 -5.75 7.08
C ARG A 182 -20.43 -5.24 7.40
N ALA A 183 -20.07 -5.30 8.68
CA ALA A 183 -18.78 -4.85 9.17
C ALA A 183 -17.84 -6.05 9.36
N SER A 184 -16.73 -6.06 8.64
CA SER A 184 -15.68 -7.08 8.77
C SER A 184 -14.46 -6.49 9.47
N PHE A 185 -14.06 -7.08 10.58
CA PHE A 185 -12.97 -6.65 11.44
C PHE A 185 -11.82 -7.64 11.32
N LEU A 186 -10.59 -7.15 11.15
CA LEU A 186 -9.41 -7.96 11.41
C LEU A 186 -9.12 -7.94 12.91
N VAL A 187 -9.22 -9.10 13.54
CA VAL A 187 -8.94 -9.27 14.96
C VAL A 187 -7.86 -10.32 15.18
N ARG A 188 -7.00 -10.08 16.16
CA ARG A 188 -6.02 -11.05 16.64
C ARG A 188 -6.10 -11.07 18.17
N GLN A 189 -6.09 -12.26 18.74
CA GLN A 189 -6.20 -12.47 20.19
C GLN A 189 -5.06 -13.40 20.61
N THR A 190 -4.03 -12.82 21.24
CA THR A 190 -2.80 -13.54 21.58
C THR A 190 -2.89 -14.31 22.90
N THR A 191 -3.90 -14.04 23.72
CA THR A 191 -4.11 -14.69 25.02
C THR A 191 -5.55 -15.13 25.18
N THR A 192 -5.79 -16.18 25.97
CA THR A 192 -7.16 -16.55 26.36
C THR A 192 -7.79 -15.43 27.19
N GLY A 193 -8.93 -14.91 26.75
CA GLY A 193 -9.60 -13.79 27.39
C GLY A 193 -10.86 -13.35 26.64
N PRO A 194 -11.65 -12.42 27.20
CA PRO A 194 -12.86 -11.93 26.55
C PRO A 194 -12.52 -11.24 25.24
N ALA A 195 -13.32 -11.49 24.21
CA ALA A 195 -13.22 -10.82 22.93
C ALA A 195 -13.55 -9.32 23.05
N LEU A 196 -13.09 -8.53 22.08
CA LEU A 196 -13.61 -7.18 21.88
C LEU A 196 -15.13 -7.26 21.64
N LEU A 197 -15.87 -6.24 22.06
CA LEU A 197 -17.32 -6.16 21.86
C LEU A 197 -17.65 -5.01 20.93
N VAL A 198 -18.46 -5.26 19.90
CA VAL A 198 -19.10 -4.19 19.12
C VAL A 198 -20.49 -3.90 19.67
N GLU A 199 -20.85 -2.64 19.81
CA GLU A 199 -22.19 -2.16 20.15
C GLU A 199 -22.64 -1.16 19.09
N ASP A 200 -23.74 -1.46 18.38
CA ASP A 200 -24.27 -0.60 17.32
C ASP A 200 -25.26 0.47 17.83
N ALA A 201 -25.72 1.34 16.94
CA ALA A 201 -26.65 2.43 17.27
C ALA A 201 -27.99 1.98 17.88
N ARG A 202 -28.35 0.70 17.80
CA ARG A 202 -29.56 0.13 18.43
C ARG A 202 -29.27 -0.53 19.78
N GLY A 203 -28.03 -0.42 20.29
CA GLY A 203 -27.60 -1.06 21.52
C GLY A 203 -27.34 -2.57 21.37
N ARG A 204 -27.32 -3.09 20.14
CA ARG A 204 -27.04 -4.51 19.91
C ARG A 204 -25.56 -4.78 20.11
N ARG A 205 -25.25 -5.64 21.08
CA ARG A 205 -23.88 -6.05 21.42
C ARG A 205 -23.55 -7.39 20.76
N GLN A 206 -22.39 -7.47 20.11
CA GLN A 206 -21.88 -8.70 19.48
C GLN A 206 -20.39 -8.85 19.79
N PRO A 207 -19.90 -10.06 20.11
CA PRO A 207 -18.48 -10.29 20.31
C PRO A 207 -17.74 -10.33 18.98
N LEU A 208 -16.56 -9.71 18.93
CA LEU A 208 -15.59 -9.87 17.85
C LEU A 208 -14.63 -11.02 18.20
N ALA A 209 -15.20 -12.21 18.41
CA ALA A 209 -14.45 -13.38 18.85
C ALA A 209 -13.78 -14.08 17.65
N PRO A 210 -12.44 -14.25 17.65
CA PRO A 210 -11.79 -15.13 16.70
C PRO A 210 -12.24 -16.58 16.91
N ARG A 211 -12.19 -17.40 15.86
CA ARG A 211 -12.56 -18.83 15.92
C ARG A 211 -11.69 -19.59 16.93
N GLN A 212 -10.40 -19.26 16.98
CA GLN A 212 -9.46 -19.76 17.97
C GLN A 212 -8.47 -18.64 18.35
N PRO A 213 -8.09 -18.46 19.63
CA PRO A 213 -6.97 -17.61 20.00
C PRO A 213 -5.69 -18.08 19.31
N GLY A 214 -4.81 -17.16 18.96
CA GLY A 214 -3.54 -17.51 18.31
C GLY A 214 -2.84 -16.34 17.64
N GLU A 215 -1.74 -16.70 16.98
CA GLU A 215 -0.81 -15.75 16.37
C GLU A 215 -1.33 -15.13 15.04
N GLY A 216 -2.36 -15.71 14.44
CA GLY A 216 -2.90 -15.27 13.14
C GLY A 216 -4.02 -14.24 13.26
N TRP A 217 -4.07 -13.32 12.28
CA TRP A 217 -5.23 -12.44 12.06
C TRP A 217 -6.44 -13.22 11.57
N GLN A 218 -7.62 -12.86 12.07
CA GLN A 218 -8.89 -13.48 11.69
C GLN A 218 -9.90 -12.41 11.33
N ARG A 219 -10.69 -12.66 10.28
CA ARG A 219 -11.80 -11.80 9.87
C ARG A 219 -13.06 -12.19 10.62
N VAL A 220 -13.57 -11.31 11.47
CA VAL A 220 -14.87 -11.47 12.14
C VAL A 220 -15.86 -10.50 11.52
N THR A 221 -17.03 -11.00 11.12
CA THR A 221 -18.04 -10.20 10.42
C THR A 221 -19.33 -10.14 11.22
N VAL A 222 -19.87 -8.94 11.39
CA VAL A 222 -21.10 -8.67 12.13
C VAL A 222 -21.87 -7.55 11.44
N ASP A 223 -23.18 -7.62 11.46
CA ASP A 223 -24.01 -6.54 10.94
C ASP A 223 -24.13 -5.42 11.98
N VAL A 224 -23.96 -4.18 11.57
CA VAL A 224 -23.99 -2.98 12.43
C VAL A 224 -24.73 -1.83 11.77
N ARG A 225 -25.22 -0.90 12.60
CA ARG A 225 -25.67 0.44 12.18
C ARG A 225 -24.77 1.47 12.83
N LEU A 226 -24.39 2.49 12.08
CA LEU A 226 -23.58 3.58 12.61
C LEU A 226 -24.46 4.57 13.41
N PRO A 227 -23.90 5.23 14.45
CA PRO A 227 -22.56 4.99 14.98
C PRO A 227 -22.49 3.67 15.75
N PHE A 228 -21.31 3.02 15.72
CA PHE A 228 -21.03 1.88 16.58
C PHE A 228 -19.75 2.09 17.37
N SER A 229 -19.60 1.37 18.47
CA SER A 229 -18.40 1.41 19.31
C SER A 229 -17.82 0.01 19.50
N ILE A 230 -16.50 -0.09 19.46
CA ILE A 230 -15.73 -1.28 19.82
C ILE A 230 -15.17 -1.03 21.21
N THR A 231 -15.47 -1.90 22.17
CA THR A 231 -14.99 -1.81 23.55
C THR A 231 -14.17 -3.04 23.90
N ALA A 232 -13.04 -2.85 24.58
CA ALA A 232 -12.24 -3.93 25.13
C ALA A 232 -12.66 -4.23 26.57
N PRO A 233 -13.25 -5.40 26.87
CA PRO A 233 -13.57 -5.78 28.24
C PRO A 233 -12.33 -5.97 29.10
N ARG A 234 -11.19 -6.32 28.49
CA ARG A 234 -9.87 -6.37 29.14
C ARG A 234 -8.78 -5.92 28.17
N ALA A 235 -7.70 -5.37 28.71
CA ALA A 235 -6.48 -5.05 27.94
C ALA A 235 -5.47 -6.21 27.99
N GLN A 236 -5.87 -7.38 27.47
CA GLN A 236 -5.06 -8.60 27.48
C GLN A 236 -5.10 -9.26 26.11
N GLY A 237 -4.07 -9.01 25.29
CA GLY A 237 -3.82 -9.71 24.03
C GLY A 237 -4.72 -9.37 22.85
N ALA A 238 -5.77 -8.57 23.04
CA ALA A 238 -6.69 -8.19 21.98
C ALA A 238 -6.05 -7.14 21.06
N GLN A 239 -6.09 -7.39 19.75
CA GLN A 239 -5.56 -6.50 18.73
C GLN A 239 -6.59 -6.33 17.61
N LEU A 240 -6.65 -5.11 17.07
CA LEU A 240 -7.56 -4.73 16.00
C LEU A 240 -6.76 -4.19 14.81
N GLY A 241 -7.01 -4.74 13.64
CA GLY A 241 -6.54 -4.28 12.35
C GLY A 241 -7.65 -3.57 11.58
N GLY A 242 -7.47 -3.43 10.27
CA GLY A 242 -8.44 -2.76 9.39
C GLY A 242 -9.89 -3.25 9.55
N ILE A 243 -10.83 -2.34 9.25
CA ILE A 243 -12.27 -2.61 9.30
C ILE A 243 -12.87 -2.31 7.93
N TRP A 244 -13.70 -3.19 7.39
CA TRP A 244 -14.43 -2.98 6.14
C TRP A 244 -15.91 -2.80 6.44
N LEU A 245 -16.53 -1.80 5.81
CA LEU A 245 -17.95 -1.48 5.97
C LEU A 245 -18.65 -1.53 4.61
N GLU A 246 -19.40 -2.60 4.39
CA GLU A 246 -20.18 -2.85 3.16
C GLU A 246 -21.68 -2.69 3.46
N LYS A 247 -22.46 -2.02 2.61
CA LYS A 247 -23.90 -1.93 2.78
C LYS A 247 -24.57 -3.26 2.45
N THR A 248 -25.38 -3.77 3.36
CA THR A 248 -26.10 -5.03 3.13
C THR A 248 -27.16 -4.85 2.05
N GLY A 249 -27.23 -5.77 1.09
CA GLY A 249 -28.26 -5.78 0.05
C GLY A 249 -28.17 -4.61 -0.95
N SER A 250 -27.03 -3.91 -1.00
CA SER A 250 -26.79 -2.84 -1.95
C SER A 250 -25.82 -3.29 -3.03
N ASN A 251 -26.13 -2.96 -4.28
CA ASN A 251 -25.22 -3.10 -5.41
C ASN A 251 -24.42 -1.80 -5.60
N GLY A 252 -23.32 -1.89 -6.33
CA GLY A 252 -22.58 -0.73 -6.80
C GLY A 252 -21.10 -0.79 -6.45
N VAL A 253 -20.50 0.34 -6.03
CA VAL A 253 -19.05 0.46 -5.89
C VAL A 253 -18.62 0.67 -4.44
N ILE A 254 -17.49 0.06 -4.08
CA ILE A 254 -16.71 0.38 -2.88
C ILE A 254 -15.32 0.86 -3.30
N VAL A 255 -14.84 1.93 -2.68
CA VAL A 255 -13.46 2.44 -2.84
C VAL A 255 -12.79 2.52 -1.48
N SER A 256 -11.82 1.63 -1.26
CA SER A 256 -11.11 1.45 0.01
C SER A 256 -9.73 2.14 -0.01
N PRO A 257 -9.51 3.17 0.82
CA PRO A 257 -8.27 3.94 0.88
C PRO A 257 -7.30 3.35 1.93
N VAL A 258 -6.47 2.39 1.53
CA VAL A 258 -5.47 1.78 2.42
C VAL A 258 -4.18 2.59 2.33
N GLY A 259 -4.18 3.76 2.98
CA GLY A 259 -3.07 4.71 2.96
C GLY A 259 -2.21 4.67 4.22
N THR A 260 -0.92 5.01 4.10
CA THR A 260 -0.05 5.27 5.25
C THR A 260 0.82 6.48 4.99
N ASN A 261 0.75 7.49 5.87
CA ASN A 261 1.55 8.71 5.74
C ASN A 261 3.04 8.40 5.63
N GLY A 262 3.74 9.02 4.67
CA GLY A 262 5.18 8.85 4.50
C GLY A 262 5.61 7.45 4.04
N ALA A 263 4.68 6.57 3.69
CA ALA A 263 5.00 5.23 3.23
C ALA A 263 5.63 5.25 1.83
N ARG A 264 6.57 4.32 1.65
CA ARG A 264 7.09 3.90 0.35
C ARG A 264 6.43 2.57 -0.02
N GLN A 265 6.49 2.18 -1.29
CA GLN A 265 5.93 0.91 -1.76
C GLN A 265 6.48 -0.32 -1.00
N THR A 266 7.73 -0.25 -0.51
CA THR A 266 8.39 -1.32 0.26
C THR A 266 7.73 -1.57 1.62
N ILE A 267 6.76 -0.74 2.04
CA ILE A 267 6.02 -0.94 3.29
C ILE A 267 5.35 -2.31 3.37
N PHE A 268 5.00 -2.91 2.22
CA PHE A 268 4.41 -4.25 2.17
C PHE A 268 5.35 -5.35 2.67
N GLU A 269 6.67 -5.14 2.56
CA GLU A 269 7.68 -6.08 3.01
C GLU A 269 7.70 -6.21 4.54
N LYS A 270 7.16 -5.20 5.24
CA LYS A 270 6.98 -5.20 6.69
C LYS A 270 5.69 -5.86 7.13
N TRP A 271 4.80 -6.20 6.20
CA TRP A 271 3.52 -6.81 6.54
C TRP A 271 3.68 -8.32 6.68
N SER A 272 2.90 -8.89 7.59
CA SER A 272 2.92 -10.33 7.82
C SER A 272 2.44 -11.08 6.59
N PRO A 273 2.93 -12.31 6.30
CA PRO A 273 2.54 -13.06 5.11
C PRO A 273 1.03 -13.13 4.87
N GLY A 274 0.25 -13.16 5.97
CA GLY A 274 -1.21 -13.13 6.01
C GLY A 274 -1.91 -11.93 5.37
N TRP A 275 -1.18 -10.88 4.98
CA TRP A 275 -1.77 -9.65 4.41
C TRP A 275 -2.37 -9.89 3.01
N LEU A 276 -1.81 -10.84 2.25
CA LEU A 276 -2.30 -11.17 0.91
C LEU A 276 -3.65 -11.90 0.97
N GLU A 277 -3.86 -12.80 1.93
CA GLU A 277 -5.16 -13.43 2.16
C GLU A 277 -6.21 -12.40 2.59
N GLN A 278 -5.80 -11.39 3.38
CA GLN A 278 -6.67 -10.29 3.78
C GLN A 278 -7.04 -9.41 2.57
N LEU A 279 -6.10 -9.17 1.66
CA LEU A 279 -6.36 -8.47 0.41
C LEU A 279 -7.28 -9.29 -0.50
N GLN A 280 -7.05 -10.61 -0.62
CA GLN A 280 -7.89 -11.51 -1.40
C GLN A 280 -9.35 -11.50 -0.91
N ALA A 281 -9.57 -11.43 0.40
CA ALA A 281 -10.90 -11.36 1.00
C ALA A 281 -11.69 -10.08 0.65
N THR A 282 -11.04 -9.06 0.06
CA THR A 282 -11.72 -7.86 -0.46
C THR A 282 -12.38 -8.08 -1.82
N HIS A 283 -12.05 -9.19 -2.50
CA HIS A 283 -12.48 -9.49 -3.86
C HIS A 283 -12.33 -8.29 -4.81
N ALA A 284 -11.23 -7.54 -4.68
CA ALA A 284 -11.02 -6.34 -5.46
C ALA A 284 -11.00 -6.66 -6.96
N ASP A 285 -11.72 -5.84 -7.74
CA ASP A 285 -11.71 -5.87 -9.20
C ASP A 285 -10.60 -4.97 -9.77
N LEU A 286 -10.19 -3.96 -8.98
CA LEU A 286 -9.11 -3.04 -9.31
C LEU A 286 -8.24 -2.77 -8.07
N ILE A 287 -6.95 -3.03 -8.20
CA ILE A 287 -5.92 -2.60 -7.24
C ILE A 287 -5.19 -1.38 -7.79
N ILE A 288 -5.18 -0.30 -7.01
CA ILE A 288 -4.44 0.92 -7.32
C ILE A 288 -3.20 1.00 -6.41
N LEU A 289 -2.02 1.16 -7.01
CA LEU A 289 -0.76 1.42 -6.32
C LEU A 289 -0.40 2.90 -6.46
N ALA A 290 -0.45 3.65 -5.35
CA ALA A 290 -0.23 5.09 -5.32
C ALA A 290 0.88 5.45 -4.31
N TYR A 291 2.13 5.18 -4.70
CA TYR A 291 3.36 5.47 -3.95
C TYR A 291 4.34 6.25 -4.83
N GLY A 292 5.56 6.48 -4.34
CA GLY A 292 6.65 7.09 -5.09
C GLY A 292 6.96 8.51 -4.62
N THR A 293 6.00 9.25 -4.04
CA THR A 293 6.28 10.60 -3.55
C THR A 293 7.42 10.57 -2.53
N ASN A 294 7.38 9.66 -1.56
CA ASN A 294 8.40 9.55 -0.52
C ASN A 294 9.73 8.97 -1.02
N GLU A 295 9.69 8.13 -2.06
CA GLU A 295 10.86 7.62 -2.77
C GLU A 295 11.57 8.76 -3.53
N SER A 296 10.83 9.72 -4.08
CA SER A 296 11.41 10.82 -4.87
C SER A 296 12.30 11.77 -4.06
N PHE A 297 12.10 11.82 -2.74
CA PHE A 297 12.89 12.60 -1.78
C PHE A 297 14.12 11.84 -1.24
N ASP A 298 14.33 10.59 -1.64
CA ASP A 298 15.49 9.81 -1.20
C ASP A 298 16.65 9.92 -2.19
N ASP A 299 17.64 10.75 -1.90
CA ASP A 299 18.82 10.93 -2.74
C ASP A 299 19.71 9.68 -2.86
N LYS A 300 19.45 8.65 -2.05
CA LYS A 300 20.16 7.35 -2.07
C LYS A 300 19.35 6.24 -2.72
N LEU A 301 18.17 6.54 -3.26
CA LEU A 301 17.34 5.54 -3.94
C LEU A 301 18.11 4.88 -5.08
N LEU A 302 18.10 3.55 -5.11
CA LEU A 302 18.58 2.78 -6.26
C LEU A 302 17.38 2.44 -7.15
N ALA A 303 17.43 2.88 -8.40
CA ALA A 303 16.34 2.69 -9.36
C ALA A 303 15.98 1.20 -9.55
N GLU A 304 17.00 0.33 -9.62
CA GLU A 304 16.79 -1.12 -9.81
C GLU A 304 16.17 -1.78 -8.59
N ASP A 305 16.51 -1.36 -7.36
CA ASP A 305 15.91 -1.88 -6.13
C ASP A 305 14.42 -1.52 -6.07
N MET A 306 14.09 -0.27 -6.43
CA MET A 306 12.69 0.16 -6.55
C MET A 306 11.95 -0.63 -7.63
N ALA A 307 12.55 -0.81 -8.82
CA ALA A 307 11.94 -1.56 -9.91
C ALA A 307 11.68 -3.01 -9.49
N THR A 308 12.66 -3.65 -8.84
CA THR A 308 12.57 -5.02 -8.35
C THR A 308 11.49 -5.18 -7.29
N SER A 309 11.43 -4.29 -6.29
CA SER A 309 10.39 -4.32 -5.26
C SER A 309 9.00 -4.07 -5.86
N LEU A 310 8.86 -3.14 -6.81
CA LEU A 310 7.57 -2.85 -7.45
C LEU A 310 7.07 -4.05 -8.28
N ARG A 311 7.93 -4.66 -9.10
CA ARG A 311 7.61 -5.89 -9.84
C ARG A 311 7.21 -7.02 -8.89
N ALA A 312 7.96 -7.23 -7.81
CA ALA A 312 7.66 -8.25 -6.83
C ALA A 312 6.28 -8.04 -6.17
N GLY A 313 5.97 -6.80 -5.78
CA GLY A 313 4.68 -6.42 -5.22
C GLY A 313 3.51 -6.65 -6.19
N ILE A 314 3.64 -6.22 -7.45
CA ILE A 314 2.61 -6.45 -8.49
C ILE A 314 2.38 -7.96 -8.69
N ARG A 315 3.44 -8.76 -8.77
CA ARG A 315 3.34 -10.22 -8.93
C ARG A 315 2.76 -10.92 -7.70
N GLN A 316 3.02 -10.42 -6.48
CA GLN A 316 2.35 -10.91 -5.27
C GLN A 316 0.85 -10.62 -5.31
N ILE A 317 0.47 -9.39 -5.68
CA ILE A 317 -0.93 -8.96 -5.78
C ILE A 317 -1.67 -9.78 -6.85
N ARG A 318 -1.12 -9.94 -8.05
CA ARG A 318 -1.74 -10.76 -9.12
C ARG A 318 -1.90 -12.22 -8.72
N ARG A 319 -1.01 -12.78 -7.88
CA ARG A 319 -1.18 -14.15 -7.36
C ARG A 319 -2.33 -14.24 -6.36
N ALA A 320 -2.50 -13.24 -5.50
CA ALA A 320 -3.58 -13.22 -4.51
C ALA A 320 -4.95 -12.86 -5.13
N LEU A 321 -4.93 -12.02 -6.16
CA LEU A 321 -6.11 -11.53 -6.89
C LEU A 321 -5.87 -11.70 -8.40
N PRO A 322 -5.99 -12.93 -8.93
CA PRO A 322 -5.71 -13.22 -10.35
C PRO A 322 -6.67 -12.51 -11.32
N ASP A 323 -7.79 -12.06 -10.80
CA ASP A 323 -8.91 -11.48 -11.51
C ASP A 323 -8.96 -9.95 -11.46
N ALA A 324 -8.08 -9.33 -10.66
CA ALA A 324 -8.04 -7.88 -10.50
C ALA A 324 -7.16 -7.24 -11.59
N ALA A 325 -7.64 -6.14 -12.17
CA ALA A 325 -6.76 -5.25 -12.90
C ALA A 325 -5.82 -4.53 -11.92
N VAL A 326 -4.61 -4.20 -12.36
CA VAL A 326 -3.66 -3.42 -11.56
C VAL A 326 -3.42 -2.08 -12.25
N LEU A 327 -3.56 -1.00 -11.50
CA LEU A 327 -3.26 0.36 -11.94
C LEU A 327 -2.16 0.94 -11.05
N ILE A 328 -1.09 1.46 -11.67
CA ILE A 328 -0.14 2.31 -10.99
C ILE A 328 -0.56 3.77 -11.19
N VAL A 329 -0.75 4.50 -10.09
CA VAL A 329 -0.83 5.96 -10.09
C VAL A 329 0.59 6.48 -9.96
N GLY A 330 1.11 7.03 -11.05
CA GLY A 330 2.43 7.67 -11.06
C GLY A 330 2.48 8.86 -10.12
N ILE A 331 3.69 9.21 -9.68
CA ILE A 331 3.85 10.32 -8.73
C ILE A 331 3.31 11.66 -9.28
N PRO A 332 2.68 12.49 -8.43
CA PRO A 332 2.42 13.88 -8.78
C PRO A 332 3.75 14.66 -8.90
N ASP A 333 3.69 15.86 -9.45
CA ASP A 333 4.79 16.81 -9.32
C ASP A 333 4.91 17.27 -7.87
N ALA A 334 6.12 17.61 -7.42
CA ALA A 334 6.40 18.05 -6.06
C ALA A 334 7.58 19.02 -6.06
N MET A 335 7.73 19.84 -5.01
CA MET A 335 8.91 20.68 -4.82
C MET A 335 9.55 20.48 -3.47
N ASP A 336 10.87 20.48 -3.47
CA ASP A 336 11.70 20.46 -2.29
C ASP A 336 11.92 21.89 -1.76
N ARG A 337 11.46 22.14 -0.53
CA ARG A 337 11.62 23.45 0.14
C ARG A 337 13.06 23.72 0.56
N ALA A 338 13.91 22.69 0.65
CA ALA A 338 15.34 22.88 0.89
C ALA A 338 16.05 23.53 -0.31
N ARG A 339 15.41 23.55 -1.49
CA ARG A 339 15.93 24.17 -2.70
C ARG A 339 15.34 25.58 -2.89
N PRO A 340 16.14 26.64 -2.69
CA PRO A 340 15.64 28.01 -2.62
C PRO A 340 15.21 28.55 -4.00
N ALA A 341 14.25 29.47 -4.00
CA ALA A 341 14.02 30.36 -5.14
C ALA A 341 15.24 31.30 -5.32
N PRO A 342 15.61 31.74 -6.54
CA PRO A 342 14.83 31.71 -7.79
C PRO A 342 15.11 30.50 -8.70
N ALA A 343 15.52 29.35 -8.15
CA ALA A 343 15.77 28.15 -8.95
C ALA A 343 14.53 27.75 -9.79
N SER A 344 14.77 27.21 -10.99
CA SER A 344 13.70 26.80 -11.87
C SER A 344 12.84 25.72 -11.22
N CYS A 345 11.64 25.50 -11.74
CA CYS A 345 10.77 24.44 -11.25
C CYS A 345 11.45 23.07 -11.22
N GLN A 346 12.23 22.78 -12.27
CA GLN A 346 12.98 21.54 -12.41
C GLN A 346 14.07 21.44 -11.33
N ASP A 347 14.79 22.53 -11.09
CA ASP A 347 15.83 22.59 -10.05
C ASP A 347 15.26 22.34 -8.65
N ARG A 348 14.02 22.77 -8.41
CA ARG A 348 13.31 22.62 -7.14
C ARG A 348 12.61 21.28 -6.96
N ARG A 349 12.62 20.38 -7.95
CA ARG A 349 12.05 19.03 -7.77
C ARG A 349 12.87 18.19 -6.78
N PRO A 350 12.24 17.19 -6.13
CA PRO A 350 12.95 16.15 -5.41
C PRO A 350 14.00 15.48 -6.30
N ALA A 351 15.16 15.14 -5.73
CA ALA A 351 16.32 14.66 -6.48
C ALA A 351 16.01 13.43 -7.36
N MET A 352 15.14 12.55 -6.89
CA MET A 352 14.80 11.31 -7.57
C MET A 352 13.45 11.34 -8.28
N HIS A 353 12.81 12.51 -8.44
CA HIS A 353 11.49 12.65 -9.06
C HIS A 353 11.40 11.98 -10.43
N ASP A 354 12.22 12.39 -11.39
CA ASP A 354 12.18 11.84 -12.75
C ASP A 354 12.57 10.35 -12.78
N THR A 355 13.46 9.92 -11.88
CA THR A 355 13.86 8.51 -11.76
C THR A 355 12.70 7.65 -11.26
N VAL A 356 12.03 8.05 -10.18
CA VAL A 356 10.86 7.34 -9.63
C VAL A 356 9.76 7.26 -10.67
N ARG A 357 9.42 8.38 -11.31
CA ARG A 357 8.38 8.41 -12.35
C ARG A 357 8.72 7.45 -13.49
N ARG A 358 9.95 7.48 -14.01
CA ARG A 358 10.43 6.56 -15.06
C ARG A 358 10.34 5.09 -14.64
N VAL A 359 10.83 4.74 -13.44
CA VAL A 359 10.77 3.36 -12.92
C VAL A 359 9.32 2.88 -12.85
N GLN A 360 8.38 3.69 -12.35
CA GLN A 360 6.97 3.31 -12.29
C GLN A 360 6.38 3.03 -13.67
N TRP A 361 6.74 3.84 -14.67
CA TRP A 361 6.27 3.65 -16.04
C TRP A 361 6.90 2.42 -16.72
N GLU A 362 8.20 2.21 -16.55
CA GLU A 362 8.92 1.05 -17.10
C GLU A 362 8.36 -0.25 -16.50
N VAL A 363 8.18 -0.29 -15.19
CA VAL A 363 7.59 -1.45 -14.51
C VAL A 363 6.12 -1.65 -14.91
N ALA A 364 5.33 -0.59 -15.05
CA ALA A 364 3.96 -0.71 -15.55
C ALA A 364 3.92 -1.36 -16.94
N ARG A 365 4.85 -0.97 -17.82
CA ARG A 365 5.01 -1.58 -19.15
C ARG A 365 5.45 -3.04 -19.07
N GLU A 366 6.44 -3.36 -18.26
CA GLU A 366 6.98 -4.72 -18.11
C GLU A 366 5.97 -5.69 -17.50
N GLU A 367 5.27 -5.26 -16.44
CA GLU A 367 4.27 -6.08 -15.72
C GLU A 367 2.86 -5.95 -16.29
N LYS A 368 2.75 -5.27 -17.44
CA LYS A 368 1.51 -5.05 -18.18
C LYS A 368 0.38 -4.55 -17.28
N THR A 369 0.58 -3.42 -16.62
CA THR A 369 -0.45 -2.79 -15.78
C THR A 369 -1.10 -1.64 -16.54
N LEU A 370 -2.19 -1.12 -15.98
CA LEU A 370 -2.61 0.24 -16.27
C LEU A 370 -1.65 1.22 -15.59
N PHE A 371 -1.45 2.40 -16.17
CA PHE A 371 -0.64 3.48 -15.60
C PHE A 371 -1.34 4.82 -15.79
N TRP A 372 -1.53 5.58 -14.72
CA TRP A 372 -2.03 6.95 -14.79
C TRP A 372 -0.94 7.93 -14.35
N ASP A 373 -0.54 8.84 -15.24
CA ASP A 373 0.51 9.82 -14.97
C ASP A 373 -0.05 11.05 -14.25
N TRP A 374 0.04 11.06 -12.91
CA TRP A 374 -0.49 12.16 -12.12
C TRP A 374 0.20 13.49 -12.43
N LYS A 375 1.54 13.52 -12.57
CA LYS A 375 2.26 14.74 -12.97
C LYS A 375 1.76 15.28 -14.31
N GLN A 376 1.58 14.43 -15.33
CA GLN A 376 1.04 14.86 -16.60
C GLN A 376 -0.39 15.38 -16.46
N ALA A 377 -1.23 14.68 -15.69
CA ALA A 377 -2.60 15.11 -15.44
C ALA A 377 -2.66 16.48 -14.75
N MET A 378 -1.69 16.83 -13.89
CA MET A 378 -1.62 18.16 -13.30
C MET A 378 -1.44 19.26 -14.36
N GLY A 379 -0.82 18.94 -15.49
CA GLY A 379 -0.67 19.79 -16.67
C GLY A 379 0.50 20.77 -16.59
N GLY A 380 0.87 21.34 -17.74
CA GLY A 380 1.96 22.31 -17.84
C GLY A 380 3.35 21.69 -17.70
N ALA A 381 4.40 22.48 -17.99
CA ALA A 381 5.79 22.06 -17.81
C ALA A 381 6.22 22.06 -16.32
N CYS A 382 5.57 22.93 -15.54
CA CYS A 382 5.74 23.05 -14.09
C CYS A 382 4.39 23.11 -13.36
N PRO A 383 3.69 21.97 -13.26
CA PRO A 383 2.37 21.93 -12.64
C PRO A 383 2.35 22.48 -11.21
N MET A 384 3.40 22.25 -10.43
CA MET A 384 3.42 22.67 -9.03
C MET A 384 3.34 24.18 -8.80
N LEU A 385 3.99 25.00 -9.64
CA LEU A 385 3.89 26.46 -9.50
C LEU A 385 2.49 26.95 -9.88
N GLU A 386 1.92 26.41 -10.96
CA GLU A 386 0.57 26.77 -11.40
C GLU A 386 -0.47 26.36 -10.36
N TRP A 387 -0.33 25.17 -9.78
CA TRP A 387 -1.22 24.68 -8.72
C TRP A 387 -1.04 25.47 -7.42
N GLN A 388 0.20 25.89 -7.10
CA GLN A 388 0.45 26.76 -5.95
C GLN A 388 -0.24 28.12 -6.11
N GLN A 389 -0.21 28.73 -7.30
CA GLN A 389 -0.91 29.99 -7.58
C GLN A 389 -2.43 29.88 -7.42
N ARG A 390 -2.98 28.68 -7.61
CA ARG A 390 -4.40 28.36 -7.39
C ARG A 390 -4.73 27.95 -5.96
N GLU A 391 -3.75 27.99 -5.05
CA GLU A 391 -3.88 27.50 -3.67
C GLU A 391 -4.29 26.01 -3.58
N TRP A 392 -3.95 25.23 -4.60
CA TRP A 392 -4.22 23.79 -4.66
C TRP A 392 -3.14 22.94 -4.00
N VAL A 393 -2.03 23.55 -3.61
CA VAL A 393 -0.88 22.91 -2.98
C VAL A 393 -0.75 23.40 -1.54
N GLY A 394 -0.48 22.48 -0.63
CA GLY A 394 -0.13 22.76 0.75
C GLY A 394 1.18 23.54 0.87
N LYS A 395 1.40 24.15 2.04
CA LYS A 395 2.60 24.96 2.31
C LYS A 395 3.91 24.17 2.26
N ASP A 396 3.84 22.84 2.36
CA ASP A 396 4.99 21.96 2.25
C ASP A 396 5.45 21.73 0.80
N LEU A 397 4.64 22.13 -0.20
CA LEU A 397 4.89 21.92 -1.63
C LEU A 397 4.98 20.44 -2.03
N VAL A 398 4.35 19.56 -1.26
CA VAL A 398 4.27 18.12 -1.53
C VAL A 398 2.83 17.66 -1.50
N HIS A 399 2.09 18.03 -0.46
CA HIS A 399 0.70 17.64 -0.33
C HIS A 399 -0.23 18.67 -0.97
N PHE A 400 -1.42 18.24 -1.34
CA PHE A 400 -2.44 19.11 -1.92
C PHE A 400 -3.45 19.58 -0.87
N THR A 401 -4.11 20.70 -1.15
CA THR A 401 -5.31 21.10 -0.40
C THR A 401 -6.50 20.21 -0.78
N MET A 402 -7.63 20.40 -0.11
CA MET A 402 -8.87 19.67 -0.43
C MET A 402 -9.23 19.84 -1.91
N GLU A 403 -9.15 21.08 -2.39
CA GLU A 403 -9.43 21.49 -3.76
C GLU A 403 -8.44 20.86 -4.75
N GLY A 404 -7.14 20.84 -4.43
CA GLY A 404 -6.13 20.22 -5.29
C GLY A 404 -6.29 18.70 -5.43
N TYR A 405 -6.63 18.00 -4.34
CA TYR A 405 -6.96 16.58 -4.42
C TYR A 405 -8.27 16.30 -5.17
N GLN A 406 -9.28 17.17 -5.03
CA GLN A 406 -10.52 17.06 -5.79
C GLN A 406 -10.29 17.26 -7.28
N GLU A 407 -9.47 18.23 -7.68
CA GLU A 407 -9.09 18.43 -9.08
C GLU A 407 -8.29 17.24 -9.62
N SER A 408 -7.33 16.73 -8.84
CA SER A 408 -6.59 15.51 -9.19
C SER A 408 -7.53 14.34 -9.45
N SER A 409 -8.50 14.14 -8.55
CA SER A 409 -9.51 13.08 -8.67
C SER A 409 -10.41 13.27 -9.90
N ARG A 410 -10.82 14.50 -10.20
CA ARG A 410 -11.62 14.83 -11.39
C ARG A 410 -10.88 14.47 -12.67
N ARG A 411 -9.59 14.78 -12.75
CA ARG A 411 -8.74 14.47 -13.91
C ARG A 411 -8.53 12.96 -14.06
N PHE A 412 -8.23 12.28 -12.95
CA PHE A 412 -8.15 10.83 -12.91
C PHE A 412 -9.42 10.18 -13.47
N LEU A 413 -10.59 10.60 -12.98
CA LEU A 413 -11.88 10.05 -13.40
C LEU A 413 -12.18 10.33 -14.88
N SER A 414 -11.79 11.50 -15.38
CA SER A 414 -11.92 11.83 -16.81
C SER A 414 -11.15 10.84 -17.69
N ASP A 415 -9.87 10.59 -17.36
CA ASP A 415 -9.05 9.64 -18.11
C ASP A 415 -9.53 8.20 -17.91
N PHE A 416 -9.92 7.84 -16.68
CA PHE A 416 -10.41 6.51 -16.34
C PHE A 416 -11.73 6.18 -17.06
N PHE A 417 -12.68 7.11 -17.13
CA PHE A 417 -13.89 6.91 -17.93
C PHE A 417 -13.60 6.89 -19.43
N GLY A 418 -12.63 7.68 -19.90
CA GLY A 418 -12.13 7.58 -21.27
C GLY A 418 -11.66 6.17 -21.60
N PHE A 419 -10.86 5.56 -20.71
CA PHE A 419 -10.42 4.17 -20.80
C PHE A 419 -11.57 3.17 -20.79
N LEU A 420 -12.52 3.29 -19.85
CA LEU A 420 -13.65 2.35 -19.73
C LEU A 420 -14.61 2.36 -20.95
N ASN A 421 -14.61 3.47 -21.70
CA ASN A 421 -15.44 3.66 -22.89
C ASN A 421 -14.70 3.33 -24.21
N GLN A 422 -13.46 2.85 -24.15
CA GLN A 422 -12.75 2.38 -25.35
C GLN A 422 -13.48 1.16 -25.96
N PRO A 423 -13.58 1.07 -27.29
CA PRO A 423 -14.39 0.05 -27.97
C PRO A 423 -14.05 -1.37 -27.56
#